data_AF-A0A8T1IV05-F1
#
_entry.id   AF-A0A8T1IV05-F1
#
_cell.length_a   1.000
_cell.length_b   1.000
_cell.length_c   1.000
_cell.angle_alpha   90.00
_cell.angle_beta   90.00
_cell.angle_gamma   90.00
#
_symmetry.space_group_name_H-M   'P 1'
#
loop_
_entity.id
_entity.type
_entity.pdbx_description
1 polymer ?
#
loop_
_entity_poly.entity_id
_entity_poly.type
_entity_poly.pdbx_seq_one_letter_code
_entity_poly.pdbx_strand_id
1 'polypeptide(L)'
;MLKDAAPSVTVGARCYIPDDDAAWLPVYVEEVNEAKGLVTVRIQRPRKDRQNEDAADHDDADRTGDSRVVAMDVGFPLQNAQLSRYDEGLDNMIDLNHLHEAAILRNLKKRFRARMPYTYTGDICLAVNPYQWLDELYTPGLHKKYLQARKRQDLPPHVYAVSVAAFRHMCDNGSNQSILVSGESGAGKTETTKILMDNLATIAPAPTAASEQEHSITTRIIQVNPLLESFGNAKTTRNDNSSRFGKFTQLQFDKNHALCGAQCETYLLEKTRVISHERGERNYHIFYQLLHGTTDEERDALGLGDEAPRFAYLEEKEPQQENRPGRKPKLSQPPPPKPAAVIEAENAKDRALFAKTRQALSLLGLGSEQQNALFQVLS
;
A
#
# COMPACT_ATOMS: atom_id res chain seq x y z
N MET A 1 36.54 -24.92 -0.12
CA MET A 1 36.64 -24.79 -1.58
C MET A 1 35.22 -24.84 -2.13
N LEU A 2 34.71 -23.69 -2.57
CA LEU A 2 33.55 -23.46 -3.43
C LEU A 2 33.70 -22.00 -3.87
N LYS A 3 34.69 -21.76 -4.73
CA LYS A 3 34.79 -20.56 -5.57
C LYS A 3 34.16 -20.97 -6.90
N ASP A 4 32.84 -21.15 -6.92
CA ASP A 4 32.15 -21.56 -8.14
C ASP A 4 31.51 -20.35 -8.81
N ALA A 5 32.14 -19.99 -9.93
CA ALA A 5 31.67 -19.24 -11.08
C ALA A 5 30.99 -17.89 -10.81
N ALA A 6 31.77 -16.80 -10.91
CA ALA A 6 31.21 -15.53 -11.35
C ALA A 6 30.55 -15.79 -12.73
N PRO A 7 29.26 -15.48 -12.94
CA PRO A 7 28.67 -15.63 -14.26
C PRO A 7 29.39 -14.66 -15.21
N SER A 8 30.21 -15.21 -16.10
CA SER A 8 30.86 -14.44 -17.16
C SER A 8 29.77 -13.90 -18.09
N VAL A 9 29.44 -12.62 -17.94
CA VAL A 9 28.55 -11.94 -18.88
C VAL A 9 29.16 -12.05 -20.28
N THR A 10 28.36 -12.44 -21.27
CA THR A 10 28.84 -12.62 -22.64
C THR A 10 28.54 -11.39 -23.50
N VAL A 11 29.44 -11.09 -24.43
CA VAL A 11 29.18 -10.09 -25.48
C VAL A 11 27.91 -10.48 -26.21
N GLY A 12 27.01 -9.51 -26.39
CA GLY A 12 25.70 -9.74 -26.99
C GLY A 12 24.56 -10.01 -26.00
N ALA A 13 24.86 -10.23 -24.72
CA ALA A 13 23.83 -10.45 -23.72
C ALA A 13 22.98 -9.18 -23.50
N ARG A 14 21.66 -9.35 -23.45
CA ARG A 14 20.73 -8.34 -22.95
C ARG A 14 20.58 -8.55 -21.45
N CYS A 15 21.02 -7.59 -20.64
CA CYS A 15 20.98 -7.67 -19.18
C CYS A 15 20.54 -6.34 -18.55
N TYR A 16 20.56 -6.27 -17.23
CA TYR A 16 20.39 -5.03 -16.46
C TYR A 16 21.67 -4.68 -15.72
N ILE A 17 21.86 -3.39 -15.44
CA ILE A 17 22.85 -2.89 -14.50
C ILE A 17 22.18 -1.98 -13.46
N PRO A 18 22.74 -1.84 -12.25
CA PRO A 18 22.26 -0.88 -11.27
C PRO A 18 22.35 0.56 -11.77
N ASP A 19 21.40 1.40 -11.36
CA ASP A 19 21.37 2.82 -11.67
C ASP A 19 20.73 3.63 -10.54
N ASP A 20 21.26 4.82 -10.28
CA ASP A 20 20.83 5.64 -9.14
C ASP A 20 19.41 6.19 -9.30
N ASP A 21 18.97 6.44 -10.53
CA ASP A 21 17.66 7.04 -10.82
C ASP A 21 16.62 5.97 -11.20
N ALA A 22 16.99 5.05 -12.08
CA ALA A 22 16.08 4.04 -12.60
C ALA A 22 16.03 2.74 -11.76
N ALA A 23 16.87 2.63 -10.73
CA ALA A 23 17.24 1.42 -10.00
C ALA A 23 17.93 0.35 -10.87
N TRP A 24 17.35 0.03 -12.03
CA TRP A 24 17.88 -0.92 -13.01
C TRP A 24 17.75 -0.39 -14.43
N LEU A 25 18.87 -0.26 -15.14
CA LEU A 25 18.89 0.11 -16.55
C LEU A 25 18.99 -1.13 -17.45
N PRO A 26 18.12 -1.27 -18.46
CA PRO A 26 18.28 -2.30 -19.47
C PRO A 26 19.46 -1.94 -20.39
N VAL A 27 20.37 -2.90 -20.58
CA VAL A 27 21.58 -2.71 -21.38
C VAL A 27 21.86 -3.88 -22.31
N TYR A 28 22.67 -3.62 -23.32
CA TYR A 28 23.29 -4.60 -24.20
C TYR A 28 24.80 -4.62 -23.96
N VAL A 29 25.39 -5.81 -23.83
CA VAL A 29 26.82 -5.96 -23.59
C VAL A 29 27.59 -5.87 -24.90
N GLU A 30 28.45 -4.85 -25.04
CA GLU A 30 29.23 -4.60 -26.25
C GLU A 30 30.61 -5.25 -26.20
N GLU A 31 31.28 -5.14 -25.05
CA GLU A 31 32.64 -5.64 -24.87
C GLU A 31 32.84 -6.11 -23.43
N VAL A 32 33.58 -7.20 -23.25
CA VAL A 32 33.96 -7.74 -21.95
C VAL A 32 35.48 -7.79 -21.88
N ASN A 33 36.06 -7.02 -20.97
CA ASN A 33 37.51 -6.98 -20.74
C ASN A 33 37.83 -7.69 -19.42
N GLU A 34 38.02 -9.00 -19.48
CA GLU A 34 38.30 -9.84 -18.31
C GLU A 34 39.61 -9.45 -17.61
N ALA A 35 40.65 -9.09 -18.37
CA ALA A 35 41.94 -8.69 -17.83
C ALA A 35 41.87 -7.42 -16.95
N LYS A 36 40.95 -6.49 -17.27
CA LYS A 36 40.71 -5.27 -16.49
C LYS A 36 39.53 -5.38 -15.52
N GLY A 37 38.76 -6.47 -15.58
CA GLY A 37 37.52 -6.60 -14.81
C GLY A 37 36.46 -5.57 -15.19
N LEU A 38 36.42 -5.14 -16.45
CA LEU A 38 35.52 -4.10 -16.96
C LEU A 38 34.62 -4.63 -18.07
N VAL A 39 33.40 -4.10 -18.14
CA VAL A 39 32.41 -4.43 -19.17
C VAL A 39 31.90 -3.14 -19.78
N THR A 40 31.93 -3.03 -21.10
CA THR A 40 31.33 -1.93 -21.84
C THR A 40 29.92 -2.34 -22.23
N VAL A 41 28.94 -1.57 -21.77
CA VAL A 41 27.52 -1.82 -22.03
C VAL A 41 26.87 -0.61 -22.70
N ARG A 42 25.92 -0.85 -23.59
CA ARG A 42 25.09 0.17 -24.22
C ARG A 42 23.72 0.23 -23.57
N ILE A 43 23.31 1.41 -23.15
CA ILE A 43 21.99 1.62 -22.55
C ILE A 43 20.90 1.49 -23.62
N GLN A 44 19.85 0.72 -23.34
CA GLN A 44 18.67 0.61 -24.19
C GLN A 44 17.70 1.74 -23.83
N ARG A 45 17.42 2.64 -24.78
CA ARG A 45 16.44 3.73 -24.60
C ARG A 45 15.15 3.41 -25.36
N PRO A 46 13.97 3.67 -24.78
CA PRO A 46 12.72 3.58 -25.52
C PRO A 46 12.73 4.61 -26.66
N ARG A 47 12.27 4.23 -27.86
CA ARG A 47 12.01 5.19 -28.95
C ARG A 47 10.99 6.25 -28.50
N LYS A 48 11.29 7.53 -28.75
CA LYS A 48 10.40 8.66 -28.42
C LYS A 48 9.18 8.76 -29.34
N ASP A 49 9.18 8.11 -30.50
CA ASP A 49 8.11 8.22 -31.50
C ASP A 49 7.42 6.88 -31.76
N ARG A 50 6.21 6.72 -31.23
CA ARG A 50 5.23 5.73 -31.72
C ARG A 50 3.91 6.45 -31.97
N GLN A 51 3.78 7.05 -33.15
CA GLN A 51 2.48 7.45 -33.73
C GLN A 51 1.99 6.48 -34.82
N ASN A 52 2.76 5.45 -35.19
CA ASN A 52 2.32 4.42 -36.13
C ASN A 52 2.28 3.05 -35.45
N GLU A 53 1.07 2.55 -35.29
CA GLU A 53 0.73 1.14 -35.14
C GLU A 53 1.16 0.39 -36.42
N ASP A 54 1.47 -0.90 -36.33
CA ASP A 54 1.91 -1.78 -37.44
C ASP A 54 3.42 -1.92 -37.74
N ALA A 55 4.25 -2.10 -36.71
CA ALA A 55 5.51 -2.83 -36.90
C ALA A 55 5.69 -3.91 -35.84
N ALA A 56 5.56 -5.17 -36.26
CA ALA A 56 5.99 -6.32 -35.50
C ALA A 56 7.47 -6.16 -35.11
N ASP A 57 7.75 -6.39 -33.82
CA ASP A 57 8.99 -6.08 -33.14
C ASP A 57 10.13 -7.04 -33.54
N HIS A 58 10.76 -6.80 -34.68
CA HIS A 58 11.98 -7.50 -35.10
C HIS A 58 13.24 -6.83 -34.51
N ASP A 59 13.54 -7.22 -33.27
CA ASP A 59 14.82 -7.67 -32.71
C ASP A 59 16.18 -6.93 -32.88
N ASP A 60 16.33 -5.78 -33.55
CA ASP A 60 17.69 -5.16 -33.68
C ASP A 60 17.80 -3.62 -33.52
N ALA A 61 16.71 -2.92 -33.19
CA ALA A 61 16.66 -1.45 -33.27
C ALA A 61 16.91 -0.66 -31.95
N ASP A 62 17.12 -1.33 -30.80
CA ASP A 62 17.23 -0.68 -29.47
C ASP A 62 18.66 -0.30 -29.05
N ARG A 63 19.61 -0.23 -29.99
CA ARG A 63 21.02 0.15 -29.76
C ARG A 63 21.27 1.66 -29.83
N THR A 64 20.34 2.50 -29.37
CA THR A 64 20.40 3.96 -29.60
C THR A 64 20.87 4.79 -28.41
N GLY A 65 21.18 4.17 -27.26
CA GLY A 65 21.66 4.87 -26.08
C GLY A 65 23.18 4.98 -25.98
N ASP A 66 23.61 5.69 -24.93
CA ASP A 66 25.01 5.93 -24.60
C ASP A 66 25.70 4.65 -24.11
N SER A 67 26.99 4.50 -24.43
CA SER A 67 27.83 3.43 -23.89
C SER A 67 28.38 3.83 -22.53
N ARG A 68 28.39 2.89 -21.58
CA ARG A 68 28.89 3.03 -20.22
C ARG A 68 29.86 1.90 -19.92
N VAL A 69 30.99 2.21 -19.30
CA VAL A 69 31.92 1.20 -18.78
C VAL A 69 31.60 0.98 -17.31
N VAL A 70 31.39 -0.28 -16.94
CA VAL A 70 31.07 -0.70 -15.57
C VAL A 70 32.02 -1.81 -15.12
N ALA A 71 32.20 -1.95 -13.80
CA ALA A 71 32.96 -3.06 -13.25
C ALA A 71 32.21 -4.38 -13.46
N MET A 72 32.93 -5.49 -13.58
CA MET A 72 32.34 -6.81 -13.85
C MET A 72 31.55 -7.37 -12.65
N ASP A 73 31.82 -6.88 -11.44
CA ASP A 73 31.22 -7.33 -10.19
C ASP A 73 29.87 -6.65 -9.84
N VAL A 74 29.43 -5.67 -10.64
CA VAL A 74 28.14 -4.97 -10.44
C VAL A 74 26.91 -5.87 -10.62
N GLY A 75 27.09 -7.05 -11.22
CA GLY A 75 26.04 -8.01 -11.54
C GLY A 75 25.31 -7.66 -12.84
N PHE A 76 25.05 -8.68 -13.66
CA PHE A 76 24.38 -8.55 -14.96
C PHE A 76 23.16 -9.48 -15.07
N PRO A 77 22.06 -9.21 -14.33
CA PRO A 77 20.85 -10.04 -14.44
C PRO A 77 20.30 -10.03 -15.86
N LEU A 78 20.02 -11.22 -16.42
CA LEU A 78 19.59 -11.37 -17.81
C LEU A 78 18.18 -10.83 -18.05
N GLN A 79 17.94 -10.26 -19.23
CA GLN A 79 16.59 -9.83 -19.60
C GLN A 79 15.70 -11.01 -19.98
N ASN A 80 14.41 -10.93 -19.61
CA ASN A 80 13.40 -11.88 -20.05
C ASN A 80 12.82 -11.47 -21.42
N ALA A 81 12.96 -12.32 -22.44
CA ALA A 81 12.42 -12.05 -23.77
C ALA A 81 10.89 -11.87 -23.77
N GLN A 82 10.16 -12.57 -22.89
CA GLN A 82 8.71 -12.40 -22.70
C GLN A 82 8.36 -10.95 -22.33
N LEU A 83 9.15 -10.31 -21.46
CA LEU A 83 8.92 -8.92 -21.05
C LEU A 83 9.24 -7.91 -22.15
N SER A 84 9.83 -8.31 -23.26
CA SER A 84 9.89 -7.47 -24.46
C SER A 84 8.66 -7.67 -25.33
N ARG A 85 8.17 -8.91 -25.48
CA ARG A 85 7.03 -9.27 -26.34
C ARG A 85 5.67 -8.82 -25.81
N TYR A 86 5.44 -8.87 -24.51
CA TYR A 86 4.17 -8.47 -23.90
C TYR A 86 4.25 -7.02 -23.44
N ASP A 87 3.49 -6.13 -24.08
CA ASP A 87 3.49 -4.70 -23.76
C ASP A 87 2.99 -4.41 -22.35
N GLU A 88 1.97 -5.14 -21.91
CA GLU A 88 1.34 -4.98 -20.59
C GLU A 88 2.10 -5.71 -19.46
N GLY A 89 3.01 -6.62 -19.80
CA GLY A 89 3.69 -7.50 -18.84
C GLY A 89 2.94 -8.81 -18.59
N LEU A 90 3.47 -9.65 -17.72
CA LEU A 90 2.94 -10.96 -17.35
C LEU A 90 2.06 -10.89 -16.11
N ASP A 91 0.96 -11.62 -16.12
CA ASP A 91 0.04 -11.74 -14.99
C ASP A 91 0.68 -12.44 -13.78
N ASN A 92 1.51 -13.47 -14.01
CA ASN A 92 2.19 -14.21 -12.95
C ASN A 92 3.70 -14.21 -13.18
N MET A 93 4.45 -13.71 -12.19
CA MET A 93 5.90 -13.54 -12.33
C MET A 93 6.69 -14.83 -12.18
N ILE A 94 6.09 -15.93 -11.73
CA ILE A 94 6.76 -17.25 -11.75
C ILE A 94 6.95 -17.78 -13.17
N ASP A 95 6.24 -17.22 -14.16
CA ASP A 95 6.35 -17.61 -15.57
C ASP A 95 7.55 -16.93 -16.26
N LEU A 96 8.30 -16.08 -15.54
CA LEU A 96 9.55 -15.48 -16.01
C LEU A 96 10.67 -16.51 -16.02
N ASN A 97 11.39 -16.60 -17.13
CA ASN A 97 12.58 -17.46 -17.25
C ASN A 97 13.69 -17.09 -16.25
N HIS A 98 13.88 -15.79 -16.01
CA HIS A 98 14.86 -15.23 -15.09
C HIS A 98 14.13 -14.40 -14.03
N LEU A 99 13.97 -14.96 -12.83
CA LEU A 99 13.30 -14.27 -11.72
C LEU A 99 14.34 -13.60 -10.80
N HIS A 100 14.46 -12.28 -10.94
CA HIS A 100 15.31 -11.42 -10.11
C HIS A 100 14.70 -10.01 -10.01
N GLU A 101 15.24 -9.17 -9.12
CA GLU A 101 14.68 -7.85 -8.79
C GLU A 101 14.43 -6.97 -10.02
N ALA A 102 15.39 -6.88 -10.95
CA ALA A 102 15.22 -6.09 -12.17
C ALA A 102 14.06 -6.57 -13.07
N ALA A 103 13.84 -7.90 -13.15
CA ALA A 103 12.74 -8.46 -13.94
C ALA A 103 11.38 -8.20 -13.28
N ILE A 104 11.31 -8.36 -11.95
CA ILE A 104 10.13 -8.05 -11.14
C ILE A 104 9.76 -6.58 -11.32
N LEU A 105 10.72 -5.66 -11.13
CA LEU A 105 10.51 -4.22 -11.27
C LEU A 105 10.03 -3.86 -12.68
N ARG A 106 10.64 -4.43 -13.73
CA ARG A 106 10.22 -4.18 -15.11
C ARG A 106 8.79 -4.66 -15.37
N ASN A 107 8.43 -5.86 -14.88
CA ASN A 107 7.08 -6.39 -15.05
C ASN A 107 6.03 -5.49 -14.36
N LEU A 108 6.27 -5.15 -13.09
CA LEU A 108 5.39 -4.26 -12.33
C LEU A 108 5.26 -2.89 -12.99
N LYS A 109 6.35 -2.32 -13.53
CA LYS A 109 6.34 -1.04 -14.24
C LYS A 109 5.51 -1.07 -15.52
N LYS A 110 5.57 -2.17 -16.30
CA LYS A 110 4.73 -2.36 -17.49
C LYS A 110 3.26 -2.44 -17.12
N ARG A 111 2.92 -3.29 -16.15
CA ARG A 111 1.55 -3.48 -15.67
C ARG A 111 0.96 -2.20 -15.08
N PHE A 112 1.74 -1.48 -14.26
CA PHE A 112 1.32 -0.20 -13.70
C PHE A 112 0.99 0.84 -14.78
N ARG A 113 1.81 0.93 -15.83
CA ARG A 113 1.56 1.82 -16.98
C ARG A 113 0.33 1.41 -17.79
N ALA A 114 0.06 0.11 -17.87
CA ALA A 114 -1.14 -0.46 -18.46
C ALA A 114 -2.38 -0.37 -17.54
N ARG A 115 -2.30 0.37 -16.41
CA ARG A 115 -3.39 0.50 -15.41
C ARG A 115 -3.82 -0.84 -14.80
N MET A 116 -2.90 -1.81 -14.70
CA MET A 116 -3.12 -3.11 -14.07
C MET A 116 -2.33 -3.18 -12.75
N PRO A 117 -2.91 -2.76 -11.61
CA PRO A 117 -2.18 -2.65 -10.34
C PRO A 117 -1.88 -4.01 -9.69
N TYR A 118 -2.56 -5.07 -10.10
CA TYR A 118 -2.45 -6.40 -9.49
C TYR A 118 -1.56 -7.32 -10.33
N THR A 119 -0.69 -8.08 -9.67
CA THR A 119 0.20 -9.06 -10.30
C THR A 119 0.37 -10.26 -9.37
N TYR A 120 0.35 -11.48 -9.90
CA TYR A 120 0.63 -12.67 -9.10
C TYR A 120 2.13 -12.98 -9.04
N THR A 121 2.52 -13.57 -7.92
CA THR A 121 3.80 -14.28 -7.76
C THR A 121 3.50 -15.57 -6.99
N GLY A 122 3.19 -16.62 -7.75
CA GLY A 122 2.63 -17.84 -7.19
C GLY A 122 1.31 -17.54 -6.48
N ASP A 123 1.22 -17.91 -5.19
CA ASP A 123 0.01 -17.68 -4.40
C ASP A 123 -0.14 -16.24 -3.91
N ILE A 124 0.91 -15.44 -3.94
CA ILE A 124 0.89 -14.05 -3.47
C ILE A 124 0.30 -13.14 -4.55
N CYS A 125 -0.60 -12.23 -4.16
CA CYS A 125 -1.09 -11.15 -5.01
C CYS A 125 -0.40 -9.84 -4.61
N LEU A 126 0.46 -9.33 -5.49
CA LEU A 126 1.07 -8.01 -5.35
C LEU A 126 0.09 -6.96 -5.86
N ALA A 127 -0.10 -5.90 -5.07
CA ALA A 127 -0.91 -4.75 -5.40
C ALA A 127 -0.04 -3.48 -5.37
N VAL A 128 0.06 -2.78 -6.48
CA VAL A 128 0.76 -1.49 -6.57
C VAL A 128 -0.29 -0.38 -6.54
N ASN A 129 -0.25 0.48 -5.51
CA ASN A 129 -1.22 1.55 -5.33
C ASN A 129 -1.21 2.54 -6.52
N PRO A 130 -2.29 2.66 -7.31
CA PRO A 130 -2.35 3.55 -8.46
C PRO A 130 -2.61 5.02 -8.11
N TYR A 131 -2.88 5.35 -6.83
CA TYR A 131 -3.27 6.68 -6.36
C TYR A 131 -4.52 7.27 -7.04
N GLN A 132 -5.31 6.42 -7.70
CA GLN A 132 -6.56 6.76 -8.34
C GLN A 132 -7.50 5.58 -8.26
N TRP A 133 -8.81 5.84 -8.28
CA TRP A 133 -9.78 4.77 -8.41
C TRP A 133 -9.87 4.33 -9.88
N LEU A 134 -9.83 3.02 -10.12
CA LEU A 134 -9.89 2.42 -11.45
C LEU A 134 -11.24 1.71 -11.58
N ASP A 135 -12.27 2.45 -12.00
CA ASP A 135 -13.67 1.97 -12.04
C ASP A 135 -13.82 0.65 -12.81
N GLU A 136 -13.05 0.48 -13.89
CA GLU A 136 -13.01 -0.70 -14.72
C GLU A 136 -12.70 -2.00 -13.95
N LEU A 137 -11.96 -1.91 -12.84
CA LEU A 137 -11.54 -3.07 -12.02
C LEU A 137 -12.55 -3.45 -10.93
N TYR A 138 -13.53 -2.61 -10.65
CA TYR A 138 -14.47 -2.82 -9.53
C TYR A 138 -15.93 -2.86 -9.99
N THR A 139 -16.17 -3.04 -11.29
CA THR A 139 -17.53 -3.17 -11.82
C THR A 139 -18.24 -4.44 -11.29
N PRO A 140 -19.57 -4.39 -11.07
CA PRO A 140 -20.35 -5.56 -10.64
C PRO A 140 -20.22 -6.75 -11.61
N GLY A 141 -20.05 -6.48 -12.90
CA GLY A 141 -19.84 -7.50 -13.92
C GLY A 141 -18.52 -8.26 -13.74
N LEU A 142 -17.43 -7.55 -13.46
CA LEU A 142 -16.13 -8.17 -13.19
C LEU A 142 -16.15 -8.95 -11.87
N HIS A 143 -16.75 -8.38 -10.84
CA HIS A 143 -16.97 -9.03 -9.56
C HIS A 143 -17.65 -10.40 -9.73
N LYS A 144 -18.76 -10.45 -10.48
CA LYS A 144 -19.47 -11.71 -10.79
C LYS A 144 -18.60 -12.73 -11.54
N LYS A 145 -17.73 -12.29 -12.46
CA LYS A 145 -16.80 -13.19 -13.16
C LYS A 145 -15.85 -13.89 -12.18
N TYR A 146 -15.27 -13.16 -11.24
CA TYR A 146 -14.39 -13.76 -10.22
C TYR A 146 -15.12 -14.74 -9.30
N LEU A 147 -16.38 -14.46 -8.95
CA LEU A 147 -17.20 -15.42 -8.20
C LEU A 147 -17.45 -16.73 -8.95
N GLN A 148 -17.59 -16.67 -10.27
CA GLN A 148 -17.92 -17.82 -11.12
C GLN A 148 -16.70 -18.59 -11.61
N ALA A 149 -15.51 -17.96 -11.61
CA ALA A 149 -14.27 -18.59 -12.07
C ALA A 149 -13.96 -19.83 -11.24
N ARG A 150 -13.65 -20.96 -11.87
CA ARG A 150 -13.35 -22.21 -11.16
C ARG A 150 -11.93 -22.21 -10.63
N LYS A 151 -10.97 -21.76 -11.44
CA LYS A 151 -9.57 -21.65 -11.06
C LYS A 151 -9.17 -20.18 -11.03
N ARG A 152 -8.26 -19.85 -10.10
CA ARG A 152 -7.66 -18.51 -9.99
C ARG A 152 -6.94 -18.08 -11.27
N GLN A 153 -6.39 -19.04 -12.01
CA GLN A 153 -5.64 -18.82 -13.26
C GLN A 153 -6.55 -18.53 -14.48
N ASP A 154 -7.86 -18.76 -14.37
CA ASP A 154 -8.80 -18.54 -15.47
C ASP A 154 -9.05 -17.04 -15.71
N LEU A 155 -8.67 -16.18 -14.76
CA LEU A 155 -8.85 -14.74 -14.81
C LEU A 155 -7.54 -14.01 -14.49
N PRO A 156 -7.42 -12.73 -14.91
CA PRO A 156 -6.27 -11.91 -14.58
C PRO A 156 -6.04 -11.75 -13.06
N PRO A 157 -4.88 -11.21 -12.65
CA PRO A 157 -4.60 -10.95 -11.26
C PRO A 157 -5.60 -9.97 -10.63
N HIS A 158 -6.20 -10.38 -9.51
CA HIS A 158 -7.06 -9.50 -8.73
C HIS A 158 -7.22 -9.99 -7.28
N VAL A 159 -7.43 -9.05 -6.37
CA VAL A 159 -7.70 -9.35 -4.94
C VAL A 159 -9.00 -10.14 -4.74
N TYR A 160 -9.95 -10.04 -5.67
CA TYR A 160 -11.17 -10.83 -5.64
C TYR A 160 -10.90 -12.34 -5.71
N ALA A 161 -9.93 -12.76 -6.52
CA ALA A 161 -9.57 -14.17 -6.59
C ALA A 161 -9.00 -14.69 -5.26
N VAL A 162 -8.31 -13.82 -4.50
CA VAL A 162 -7.76 -14.17 -3.17
C VAL A 162 -8.88 -14.40 -2.17
N SER A 163 -9.85 -13.50 -2.06
CA SER A 163 -10.98 -13.69 -1.15
C SER A 163 -11.93 -14.81 -1.57
N VAL A 164 -12.18 -15.01 -2.88
CA VAL A 164 -12.95 -16.16 -3.37
C VAL A 164 -12.26 -17.49 -3.04
N ALA A 165 -10.94 -17.57 -3.24
CA ALA A 165 -10.18 -18.78 -2.91
C ALA A 165 -10.22 -19.09 -1.42
N ALA A 166 -10.03 -18.07 -0.56
CA ALA A 166 -10.14 -18.22 0.89
C ALA A 166 -11.55 -18.69 1.30
N PHE A 167 -12.61 -18.04 0.80
CA PHE A 167 -13.98 -18.42 1.13
C PHE A 167 -14.30 -19.86 0.71
N ARG A 168 -13.96 -20.26 -0.54
CA ARG A 168 -14.19 -21.63 -1.01
C ARG A 168 -13.42 -22.65 -0.18
N HIS A 169 -12.15 -22.40 0.12
CA HIS A 169 -11.35 -23.29 0.94
C HIS A 169 -11.92 -23.46 2.35
N MET A 170 -12.49 -22.39 2.93
CA MET A 170 -13.23 -22.45 4.19
C MET A 170 -14.47 -23.36 4.08
N CYS A 171 -15.27 -23.20 3.03
CA CYS A 171 -16.48 -23.99 2.80
C CYS A 171 -16.19 -25.47 2.53
N ASP A 172 -15.18 -25.75 1.70
CA ASP A 172 -14.88 -27.11 1.25
C ASP A 172 -14.20 -27.94 2.36
N ASN A 173 -13.35 -27.29 3.17
CA ASN A 173 -12.52 -27.98 4.16
C ASN A 173 -12.96 -27.76 5.62
N GLY A 174 -13.92 -26.87 5.87
CA GLY A 174 -14.38 -26.52 7.22
C GLY A 174 -13.30 -25.92 8.11
N SER A 175 -12.28 -25.27 7.53
CA SER A 175 -11.13 -24.71 8.25
C SER A 175 -11.07 -23.18 8.15
N ASN A 176 -10.72 -22.53 9.26
CA ASN A 176 -10.57 -21.07 9.31
C ASN A 176 -9.46 -20.58 8.37
N GLN A 177 -9.66 -19.42 7.75
CA GLN A 177 -8.72 -18.81 6.81
C GLN A 177 -8.23 -17.46 7.30
N SER A 178 -7.05 -17.05 6.84
CA SER A 178 -6.50 -15.72 7.12
C SER A 178 -5.93 -15.11 5.84
N ILE A 179 -6.19 -13.81 5.65
CA ILE A 179 -5.61 -13.02 4.56
C ILE A 179 -4.73 -11.95 5.18
N LEU A 180 -3.42 -12.01 4.92
CA LEU A 180 -2.45 -11.03 5.38
C LEU A 180 -2.23 -9.97 4.32
N VAL A 181 -2.52 -8.71 4.65
CA VAL A 181 -2.25 -7.55 3.78
C VAL A 181 -1.06 -6.77 4.36
N SER A 182 0.11 -6.96 3.76
CA SER A 182 1.37 -6.33 4.19
C SER A 182 1.86 -5.26 3.21
N GLY A 183 2.67 -4.33 3.70
CA GLY A 183 3.31 -3.29 2.89
C GLY A 183 3.66 -2.07 3.72
N GLU A 184 4.48 -1.18 3.16
CA GLU A 184 4.85 0.09 3.80
C GLU A 184 3.63 1.01 4.01
N SER A 185 3.83 2.06 4.81
CA SER A 185 2.79 3.09 5.01
C SER A 185 2.45 3.76 3.67
N GLY A 186 1.17 3.92 3.36
CA GLY A 186 0.71 4.46 2.07
C GLY A 186 0.62 3.47 0.90
N ALA A 187 1.05 2.21 1.09
CA ALA A 187 1.05 1.20 0.01
C ALA A 187 -0.35 0.69 -0.44
N GLY A 188 -1.45 1.16 0.18
CA GLY A 188 -2.81 0.75 -0.18
C GLY A 188 -3.38 -0.43 0.62
N LYS A 189 -2.79 -0.77 1.78
CA LYS A 189 -3.26 -1.87 2.66
C LYS A 189 -4.74 -1.71 3.04
N THR A 190 -5.11 -0.56 3.59
CA THR A 190 -6.47 -0.28 4.06
C THR A 190 -7.50 -0.39 2.93
N GLU A 191 -7.21 0.17 1.76
CA GLU A 191 -8.10 0.09 0.61
C GLU A 191 -8.23 -1.34 0.07
N THR A 192 -7.13 -2.07 0.01
CA THR A 192 -7.13 -3.50 -0.36
C THR A 192 -7.99 -4.31 0.61
N THR A 193 -7.88 -4.07 1.91
CA THR A 193 -8.70 -4.74 2.93
C THR A 193 -10.18 -4.42 2.77
N LYS A 194 -10.57 -3.16 2.47
CA LYS A 194 -11.96 -2.78 2.20
C LYS A 194 -12.54 -3.55 1.00
N ILE A 195 -11.78 -3.63 -0.10
CA ILE A 195 -12.18 -4.37 -1.32
C ILE A 195 -12.35 -5.87 -1.02
N LEU A 196 -11.44 -6.46 -0.24
CA LEU A 196 -11.53 -7.86 0.17
C LEU A 196 -12.78 -8.13 1.02
N MET A 197 -13.07 -7.26 1.99
CA MET A 197 -14.23 -7.37 2.87
C MET A 197 -15.55 -7.25 2.09
N ASP A 198 -15.63 -6.27 1.18
CA ASP A 198 -16.81 -6.06 0.32
C ASP A 198 -17.10 -7.27 -0.57
N ASN A 199 -16.05 -7.85 -1.18
CA ASN A 199 -16.20 -9.08 -1.95
C ASN A 199 -16.68 -10.25 -1.08
N LEU A 200 -16.07 -10.47 0.10
CA LEU A 200 -16.50 -11.54 1.03
C LEU A 200 -17.96 -11.38 1.47
N ALA A 201 -18.41 -10.14 1.70
CA ALA A 201 -19.79 -9.84 2.04
C ALA A 201 -20.75 -10.22 0.92
N THR A 202 -20.34 -10.00 -0.33
CA THR A 202 -21.16 -10.28 -1.51
C THR A 202 -21.16 -11.76 -1.90
N ILE A 203 -20.08 -12.48 -1.61
CA ILE A 203 -19.97 -13.94 -1.85
C ILE A 203 -20.81 -14.72 -0.85
N ALA A 204 -20.85 -14.28 0.41
CA ALA A 204 -21.58 -14.97 1.46
C ALA A 204 -23.09 -14.99 1.15
N PRO A 205 -23.76 -16.15 1.33
CA PRO A 205 -25.22 -16.21 1.26
C PRO A 205 -25.84 -15.18 2.22
N ALA A 206 -26.84 -14.44 1.74
CA ALA A 206 -27.60 -13.55 2.60
C ALA A 206 -28.30 -14.37 3.70
N PRO A 207 -28.26 -13.93 4.97
CA PRO A 207 -29.05 -14.58 6.02
C PRO A 207 -30.52 -14.49 5.63
N THR A 208 -31.25 -15.60 5.78
CA THR A 208 -32.66 -15.77 5.37
C THR A 208 -33.66 -14.86 6.11
N ALA A 209 -33.20 -13.89 6.90
CA ALA A 209 -34.02 -13.14 7.86
C ALA A 209 -33.66 -11.65 8.05
N ALA A 210 -32.81 -11.04 7.21
CA ALA A 210 -32.46 -9.62 7.36
C ALA A 210 -33.32 -8.73 6.45
N SER A 211 -34.10 -7.84 7.06
CA SER A 211 -34.85 -6.78 6.40
C SER A 211 -33.92 -5.83 5.63
N GLU A 212 -34.41 -5.29 4.51
CA GLU A 212 -33.70 -4.41 3.57
C GLU A 212 -33.13 -3.10 4.17
N GLN A 213 -33.26 -2.88 5.49
CA GLN A 213 -32.85 -1.66 6.19
C GLN A 213 -31.61 -1.85 7.10
N GLU A 214 -31.15 -3.08 7.35
CA GLU A 214 -30.00 -3.29 8.21
C GLU A 214 -28.68 -3.15 7.42
N HIS A 215 -27.85 -2.15 7.76
CA HIS A 215 -26.49 -2.06 7.20
C HIS A 215 -25.78 -3.41 7.35
N SER A 216 -25.31 -3.97 6.24
CA SER A 216 -24.58 -5.24 6.25
C SER A 216 -23.43 -5.17 7.26
N ILE A 217 -23.10 -6.31 7.89
CA ILE A 217 -22.01 -6.41 8.88
C ILE A 217 -20.73 -5.75 8.34
N THR A 218 -20.44 -5.96 7.06
CA THR A 218 -19.30 -5.35 6.37
C THR A 218 -19.40 -3.83 6.27
N THR A 219 -20.57 -3.29 5.92
CA THR A 219 -20.79 -1.83 5.91
C THR A 219 -20.55 -1.23 7.29
N ARG A 220 -21.01 -1.89 8.37
CA ARG A 220 -20.75 -1.43 9.74
C ARG A 220 -19.24 -1.42 10.04
N ILE A 221 -18.50 -2.48 9.69
CA ILE A 221 -17.04 -2.53 9.87
C ILE A 221 -16.35 -1.39 9.12
N ILE A 222 -16.77 -1.11 7.88
CA ILE A 222 -16.19 -0.04 7.07
C ILE A 222 -16.50 1.33 7.69
N GLN A 223 -17.73 1.54 8.16
CA GLN A 223 -18.17 2.78 8.79
C GLN A 223 -17.52 3.05 10.16
N VAL A 224 -16.99 2.02 10.84
CA VAL A 224 -16.23 2.15 12.10
C VAL A 224 -14.77 2.53 11.85
N ASN A 225 -14.24 2.42 10.63
CA ASN A 225 -12.85 2.77 10.33
C ASN A 225 -12.45 4.19 10.76
N PRO A 226 -13.25 5.26 10.53
CA PRO A 226 -12.90 6.60 10.99
C PRO A 226 -12.57 6.67 12.48
N LEU A 227 -13.28 5.91 13.32
CA LEU A 227 -12.99 5.82 14.75
C LEU A 227 -11.61 5.19 15.01
N LEU A 228 -11.32 4.06 14.37
CA LEU A 228 -10.02 3.39 14.52
C LEU A 228 -8.87 4.23 13.96
N GLU A 229 -9.09 4.96 12.87
CA GLU A 229 -8.11 5.87 12.29
C GLU A 229 -7.87 7.08 13.20
N SER A 230 -8.93 7.63 13.82
CA SER A 230 -8.82 8.74 14.77
C SER A 230 -7.92 8.39 15.97
N PHE A 231 -8.16 7.24 16.59
CA PHE A 231 -7.44 6.80 17.80
C PHE A 231 -6.11 6.08 17.51
N GLY A 232 -5.94 5.49 16.33
CA GLY A 232 -4.83 4.60 16.03
C GLY A 232 -3.88 5.08 14.93
N ASN A 233 -4.26 6.09 14.14
CA ASN A 233 -3.38 6.65 13.11
C ASN A 233 -2.77 7.98 13.56
N ALA A 234 -1.60 8.26 12.99
CA ALA A 234 -0.89 9.50 13.18
C ALA A 234 -0.17 9.94 11.89
N LYS A 235 0.15 11.22 11.80
CA LYS A 235 1.01 11.76 10.75
C LYS A 235 2.47 11.41 11.05
N THR A 236 3.14 10.91 10.03
CA THR A 236 4.58 10.61 10.01
C THR A 236 5.25 11.42 8.89
N THR A 237 6.57 11.44 8.86
CA THR A 237 7.32 12.13 7.79
C THR A 237 7.01 11.65 6.36
N ARG A 238 6.53 10.40 6.21
CA ARG A 238 6.25 9.77 4.90
C ARG A 238 4.77 9.62 4.56
N ASN A 239 3.90 9.64 5.56
CA ASN A 239 2.46 9.43 5.37
C ASN A 239 1.67 10.21 6.44
N ASP A 240 0.70 11.01 5.99
CA ASP A 240 -0.18 11.81 6.82
C ASP A 240 -1.20 10.99 7.63
N ASN A 241 -1.53 9.77 7.20
CA ASN A 241 -2.51 8.90 7.86
C ASN A 241 -1.93 7.48 8.05
N SER A 242 -0.90 7.36 8.89
CA SER A 242 -0.15 6.13 9.11
C SER A 242 -0.72 5.36 10.31
N SER A 243 -1.18 4.12 10.12
CA SER A 243 -1.62 3.27 11.24
C SER A 243 -0.45 2.89 12.12
N ARG A 244 -0.57 3.19 13.43
CA ARG A 244 0.43 2.90 14.46
C ARG A 244 -0.02 1.80 15.41
N PHE A 245 -0.93 0.96 14.92
CA PHE A 245 -1.44 -0.25 15.56
C PHE A 245 -1.69 -1.32 14.49
N GLY A 246 -1.63 -2.58 14.88
CA GLY A 246 -2.12 -3.72 14.12
C GLY A 246 -3.63 -3.87 14.29
N LYS A 247 -4.32 -4.16 13.19
CA LYS A 247 -5.76 -4.40 13.15
C LYS A 247 -6.01 -5.80 12.61
N PHE A 248 -6.63 -6.65 13.42
CA PHE A 248 -7.11 -7.97 13.02
C PHE A 248 -8.63 -7.95 12.98
N THR A 249 -9.21 -8.12 11.79
CA THR A 249 -10.67 -8.18 11.63
C THR A 249 -11.06 -9.57 11.20
N GLN A 250 -11.78 -10.26 12.08
CA GLN A 250 -12.34 -11.58 11.85
C GLN A 250 -13.78 -11.43 11.35
N LEU A 251 -14.08 -12.04 10.21
CA LEU A 251 -15.44 -12.26 9.74
C LEU A 251 -15.87 -13.67 10.15
N GLN A 252 -17.08 -13.81 10.68
CA GLN A 252 -17.61 -15.06 11.22
C GLN A 252 -18.71 -15.58 10.31
N PHE A 253 -18.58 -16.85 9.91
CA PHE A 253 -19.53 -17.53 9.04
C PHE A 253 -20.20 -18.66 9.78
N ASP A 254 -21.49 -18.86 9.53
CA ASP A 254 -22.23 -19.98 10.10
C ASP A 254 -22.00 -21.29 9.31
N LYS A 255 -22.69 -22.35 9.73
CA LYS A 255 -22.64 -23.68 9.11
C LYS A 255 -23.24 -23.73 7.68
N ASN A 256 -23.99 -22.70 7.28
CA ASN A 256 -24.48 -22.51 5.93
C ASN A 256 -23.58 -21.57 5.11
N HIS A 257 -22.42 -21.20 5.66
CA HIS A 257 -21.46 -20.24 5.11
C HIS A 257 -21.99 -18.81 4.98
N ALA A 258 -23.09 -18.47 5.66
CA ALA A 258 -23.63 -17.12 5.70
C ALA A 258 -22.82 -16.26 6.70
N LEU A 259 -22.57 -15.01 6.35
CA LEU A 259 -21.89 -14.05 7.22
C LEU A 259 -22.80 -13.72 8.41
N CYS A 260 -22.44 -14.15 9.61
CA CYS A 260 -23.26 -14.04 10.81
C CYS A 260 -22.69 -13.09 11.88
N GLY A 261 -21.41 -12.74 11.78
CA GLY A 261 -20.78 -11.84 12.73
C GLY A 261 -19.43 -11.29 12.28
N ALA A 262 -18.90 -10.35 13.05
CA ALA A 262 -17.54 -9.87 12.89
C ALA A 262 -16.96 -9.40 14.21
N GLN A 263 -15.64 -9.54 14.35
CA GLN A 263 -14.87 -9.11 15.51
C GLN A 263 -13.64 -8.35 15.03
N CYS A 264 -13.28 -7.27 15.72
CA CYS A 264 -12.07 -6.52 15.44
C CYS A 264 -11.19 -6.47 16.69
N GLU A 265 -9.97 -6.97 16.58
CA GLU A 265 -8.95 -6.91 17.62
C GLU A 265 -7.84 -5.95 17.19
N THR A 266 -7.35 -5.18 18.15
CA THR A 266 -6.24 -4.25 17.94
C THR A 266 -5.04 -4.69 18.76
N TYR A 267 -3.83 -4.53 18.22
CA TYR A 267 -2.60 -4.94 18.86
C TYR A 267 -1.45 -3.99 18.55
N LEU A 268 -0.44 -3.95 19.43
CA LEU A 268 0.81 -3.19 19.22
C LEU A 268 0.64 -1.69 18.91
N LEU A 269 -0.22 -1.00 19.67
CA LEU A 269 -0.29 0.47 19.63
C LEU A 269 1.06 1.09 20.05
N GLU A 270 1.56 2.06 19.29
CA GLU A 270 2.78 2.82 19.63
C GLU A 270 2.54 3.73 20.84
N LYS A 271 2.74 3.19 22.04
CA LYS A 271 2.50 3.90 23.31
C LYS A 271 3.39 5.14 23.49
N THR A 272 4.63 5.10 23.00
CA THR A 272 5.60 6.21 23.11
C THR A 272 5.11 7.48 22.43
N ARG A 273 4.29 7.34 21.36
CA ARG A 273 3.74 8.48 20.61
C ARG A 273 2.85 9.38 21.45
N VAL A 274 2.16 8.81 22.44
CA VAL A 274 1.21 9.55 23.29
C VAL A 274 1.90 10.70 24.03
N ILE A 275 3.15 10.52 24.45
CA ILE A 275 3.90 11.50 25.25
C ILE A 275 4.99 12.24 24.47
N SER A 276 5.31 11.81 23.26
CA SER A 276 6.37 12.39 22.43
C SER A 276 6.31 11.94 20.98
N HIS A 277 6.58 12.86 20.06
CA HIS A 277 6.77 12.59 18.64
C HIS A 277 7.86 13.51 18.07
N GLU A 278 8.48 13.10 16.97
CA GLU A 278 9.56 13.85 16.33
C GLU A 278 9.05 15.01 15.47
N ARG A 279 9.94 15.96 15.20
CA ARG A 279 9.69 17.08 14.29
C ARG A 279 9.15 16.61 12.93
N GLY A 280 8.07 17.24 12.49
CA GLY A 280 7.35 16.89 11.25
C GLY A 280 6.37 15.72 11.37
N GLU A 281 6.27 15.07 12.53
CA GLU A 281 5.22 14.11 12.85
C GLU A 281 4.12 14.74 13.73
N ARG A 282 3.03 14.00 13.97
CA ARG A 282 2.00 14.37 14.95
C ARG A 282 1.79 13.25 15.96
N ASN A 283 1.13 13.59 17.07
CA ASN A 283 0.46 12.62 17.92
C ASN A 283 -0.75 11.99 17.18
N TYR A 284 -1.50 11.10 17.84
CA TYR A 284 -2.71 10.49 17.27
C TYR A 284 -3.73 11.54 16.84
N HIS A 285 -4.45 11.27 15.75
CA HIS A 285 -5.36 12.25 15.15
C HIS A 285 -6.45 12.73 16.11
N ILE A 286 -6.95 11.85 16.98
CA ILE A 286 -8.01 12.17 17.94
C ILE A 286 -7.71 13.41 18.76
N PHE A 287 -6.45 13.65 19.18
CA PHE A 287 -6.12 14.84 19.99
C PHE A 287 -6.36 16.14 19.23
N TYR A 288 -6.00 16.20 17.95
CA TYR A 288 -6.20 17.39 17.13
C TYR A 288 -7.63 17.50 16.61
N GLN A 289 -8.26 16.35 16.31
CA GLN A 289 -9.68 16.29 15.97
C GLN A 289 -10.54 16.82 17.13
N LEU A 290 -10.18 16.50 18.37
CA LEU A 290 -10.83 17.03 19.56
C LEU A 290 -10.63 18.55 19.65
N LEU A 291 -9.40 19.05 19.51
CA LEU A 291 -9.11 20.49 19.61
C LEU A 291 -9.81 21.35 18.56
N HIS A 292 -9.95 20.83 17.34
CA HIS A 292 -10.52 21.61 16.24
C HIS A 292 -12.01 21.32 16.03
N GLY A 293 -12.46 20.10 16.35
CA GLY A 293 -13.79 19.59 16.04
C GLY A 293 -14.86 19.79 17.11
N THR A 294 -14.50 20.19 18.33
CA THR A 294 -15.46 20.53 19.40
C THR A 294 -16.10 21.90 19.15
N THR A 295 -17.35 22.08 19.59
CA THR A 295 -17.94 23.44 19.70
C THR A 295 -17.28 24.22 20.84
N ASP A 296 -17.53 25.52 20.93
CA ASP A 296 -16.96 26.34 22.01
C ASP A 296 -17.52 25.92 23.38
N GLU A 297 -18.80 25.53 23.47
CA GLU A 297 -19.39 25.01 24.69
C GLU A 297 -18.76 23.66 25.11
N GLU A 298 -18.48 22.78 24.14
CA GLU A 298 -17.81 21.50 24.40
C GLU A 298 -16.36 21.70 24.82
N ARG A 299 -15.67 22.67 24.21
CA ARG A 299 -14.29 23.04 24.53
C ARG A 299 -14.17 23.52 25.98
N ASP A 300 -15.10 24.38 26.41
CA ASP A 300 -15.18 24.88 27.78
C ASP A 300 -15.49 23.75 28.76
N ALA A 301 -16.46 22.88 28.44
CA ALA A 301 -16.83 21.74 29.26
C ALA A 301 -15.69 20.73 29.44
N LEU A 302 -14.89 20.51 28.39
CA LEU A 302 -13.73 19.63 28.39
C LEU A 302 -12.48 20.29 28.98
N GLY A 303 -12.49 21.60 29.25
CA GLY A 303 -11.34 22.32 29.79
C GLY A 303 -10.17 22.43 28.81
N LEU A 304 -10.42 22.45 27.50
CA LEU A 304 -9.39 22.49 26.47
C LEU A 304 -8.72 23.87 26.31
N GLY A 305 -9.24 24.91 26.97
CA GLY A 305 -8.70 26.27 26.96
C GLY A 305 -9.09 27.08 25.72
N ASP A 306 -8.39 28.20 25.50
CA ASP A 306 -8.64 29.15 24.40
C ASP A 306 -8.38 28.54 23.01
N GLU A 307 -8.60 29.30 21.92
CA GLU A 307 -8.49 28.80 20.54
C GLU A 307 -7.12 28.16 20.14
N ALA A 308 -6.04 28.45 20.88
CA ALA A 308 -4.69 27.94 20.60
C ALA A 308 -3.99 27.41 21.86
N PRO A 309 -4.50 26.34 22.48
CA PRO A 309 -3.96 25.81 23.72
C PRO A 309 -2.62 25.09 23.46
N ARG A 310 -1.67 25.25 24.39
CA ARG A 310 -0.36 24.58 24.30
C ARG A 310 -0.33 23.37 25.22
N PHE A 311 -0.38 22.19 24.61
CA PHE A 311 -0.25 20.92 25.31
C PHE A 311 1.13 20.32 25.06
N ALA A 312 1.88 20.03 26.14
CA ALA A 312 3.23 19.49 26.04
C ALA A 312 3.32 18.17 25.24
N TYR A 313 2.25 17.38 25.19
CA TYR A 313 2.18 16.12 24.42
C TYR A 313 1.89 16.32 22.93
N LEU A 314 1.53 17.53 22.51
CA LEU A 314 1.30 17.90 21.11
C LEU A 314 2.45 18.73 20.52
N GLU A 315 3.43 19.10 21.34
CA GLU A 315 4.64 19.81 20.90
C GLU A 315 5.64 18.84 20.26
N GLU A 316 6.18 19.26 19.11
CA GLU A 316 7.20 18.52 18.37
C GLU A 316 8.54 18.51 19.14
N LYS A 317 9.17 17.34 19.25
CA LYS A 317 10.51 17.22 19.83
C LYS A 317 11.58 17.17 18.73
N GLU A 318 12.81 17.56 19.08
CA GLU A 318 13.92 17.43 18.15
C GLU A 318 14.12 15.96 17.73
N PRO A 319 14.43 15.68 16.44
CA PRO A 319 14.66 14.32 15.98
C PRO A 319 15.76 13.64 16.79
N GLN A 320 15.57 12.36 17.13
CA GLN A 320 16.63 11.62 17.80
C GLN A 320 17.81 11.45 16.84
N GLN A 321 19.03 11.73 17.30
CA GLN A 321 20.24 11.56 16.48
C GLN A 321 20.45 10.06 16.19
N GLU A 322 20.20 9.63 14.96
CA GLU A 322 20.62 8.30 14.49
C GLU A 322 22.16 8.25 14.38
N ASN A 323 22.82 7.74 15.43
CA ASN A 323 24.24 7.42 15.39
C ASN A 323 24.46 6.11 14.62
N ARG A 324 24.39 6.16 13.28
CA ARG A 324 24.85 5.06 12.42
C ARG A 324 26.36 5.19 12.17
N PRO A 325 27.17 4.15 12.39
CA PRO A 325 28.60 4.18 12.07
C PRO A 325 28.80 4.52 10.58
N GLY A 326 29.60 5.56 10.29
CA GLY A 326 29.95 5.96 8.93
C GLY A 326 29.05 7.00 8.24
N ARG A 327 27.96 7.45 8.86
CA ARG A 327 27.10 8.53 8.29
C ARG A 327 27.14 9.76 9.20
N LYS A 328 27.60 10.91 8.67
CA LYS A 328 27.54 12.17 9.42
C LYS A 328 26.09 12.50 9.79
N PRO A 329 25.79 12.92 11.03
CA PRO A 329 24.45 13.34 11.41
C PRO A 329 24.03 14.51 10.51
N LYS A 330 22.95 14.33 9.74
CA LYS A 330 22.30 15.45 9.08
C LYS A 330 21.47 16.17 10.13
N LEU A 331 21.94 17.32 10.61
CA LEU A 331 21.07 18.27 11.30
C LEU A 331 20.02 18.75 10.30
N SER A 332 18.81 18.20 10.37
CA SER A 332 17.67 18.81 9.67
C SER A 332 17.36 20.13 10.35
N GLN A 333 17.62 21.25 9.67
CA GLN A 333 17.14 22.55 10.12
C GLN A 333 15.61 22.49 10.34
N PRO A 334 15.05 23.26 11.30
CA PRO A 334 13.61 23.33 11.46
C PRO A 334 12.98 23.75 10.12
N PRO A 335 11.90 23.09 9.67
CA PRO A 335 11.19 23.56 8.50
C PRO A 335 10.69 24.99 8.75
N PRO A 336 10.58 25.83 7.70
CA PRO A 336 9.99 27.14 7.84
C PRO A 336 8.56 27.04 8.41
N PRO A 337 8.10 28.05 9.17
CA PRO A 337 6.75 28.04 9.71
C PRO A 337 5.73 27.85 8.59
N LYS A 338 4.76 26.95 8.81
CA LYS A 338 3.71 26.68 7.82
C LYS A 338 2.90 27.96 7.55
N PRO A 339 2.52 28.26 6.31
CA PRO A 339 1.61 29.34 6.01
C PRO A 339 0.26 29.15 6.74
N ALA A 340 -0.36 30.24 7.19
CA ALA A 340 -1.64 30.20 7.92
C ALA A 340 -2.73 29.44 7.14
N ALA A 341 -2.78 29.60 5.81
CA ALA A 341 -3.72 28.89 4.95
C ALA A 341 -3.55 27.35 4.99
N VAL A 342 -2.32 26.86 5.15
CA VAL A 342 -2.05 25.41 5.26
C VAL A 342 -2.51 24.89 6.62
N ILE A 343 -2.28 25.65 7.68
CA ILE A 343 -2.73 25.31 9.03
C ILE A 343 -4.26 25.24 9.05
N GLU A 344 -4.95 26.22 8.47
CA GLU A 344 -6.41 26.23 8.43
C GLU A 344 -6.99 25.07 7.62
N ALA A 345 -6.35 24.68 6.52
CA ALA A 345 -6.74 23.50 5.76
C ALA A 345 -6.57 22.19 6.56
N GLU A 346 -5.48 22.05 7.32
CA GLU A 346 -5.27 20.92 8.23
C GLU A 346 -6.35 20.89 9.33
N ASN A 347 -6.65 22.04 9.94
CA ASN A 347 -7.68 22.17 10.98
C ASN A 347 -9.09 21.85 10.44
N ALA A 348 -9.43 22.33 9.24
CA ALA A 348 -10.71 22.04 8.58
C ALA A 348 -10.87 20.54 8.28
N LYS A 349 -9.78 19.86 7.90
CA LYS A 349 -9.76 18.43 7.70
C LYS A 349 -10.00 17.68 9.03
N ASP A 350 -9.32 18.09 10.10
CA ASP A 350 -9.48 17.49 11.43
C ASP A 350 -10.92 17.67 11.95
N ARG A 351 -11.56 18.83 11.72
CA ARG A 351 -12.99 19.06 12.00
C ARG A 351 -13.92 18.08 11.29
N ALA A 352 -13.73 17.92 9.98
CA ALA A 352 -14.54 17.01 9.18
C ALA A 352 -14.34 15.54 9.60
N LEU A 353 -13.13 15.17 9.99
CA LEU A 353 -12.83 13.82 10.49
C LEU A 353 -13.44 13.57 11.87
N PHE A 354 -13.44 14.57 12.76
CA PHE A 354 -14.07 14.44 14.08
C PHE A 354 -15.57 14.15 13.98
N ALA A 355 -16.27 14.82 13.06
CA ALA A 355 -17.69 14.54 12.80
C ALA A 355 -17.92 13.07 12.37
N LYS A 356 -17.03 12.53 11.53
CA LYS A 356 -17.08 11.10 11.14
C LYS A 356 -16.76 10.17 12.31
N THR A 357 -15.83 10.54 13.19
CA THR A 357 -15.53 9.78 14.42
C THR A 357 -16.75 9.71 15.33
N ARG A 358 -17.47 10.82 15.54
CA ARG A 358 -18.71 10.83 16.32
C ARG A 358 -19.82 10.01 15.68
N GLN A 359 -19.97 10.11 14.35
CA GLN A 359 -20.92 9.27 13.61
C GLN A 359 -20.61 7.78 13.79
N ALA A 360 -19.33 7.39 13.73
CA ALA A 360 -18.89 6.02 13.96
C ALA A 360 -19.17 5.55 15.40
N LEU A 361 -18.99 6.40 16.41
CA LEU A 361 -19.36 6.11 17.80
C LEU A 361 -20.87 5.90 17.95
N SER A 362 -21.69 6.74 17.32
CA SER A 362 -23.14 6.59 17.32
C SER A 362 -23.59 5.29 16.65
N LEU A 363 -22.92 4.87 15.57
CA LEU A 363 -23.19 3.59 14.90
C LEU A 363 -22.87 2.37 15.78
N LEU A 364 -21.92 2.52 16.72
CA LEU A 364 -21.63 1.51 17.75
C LEU A 364 -22.60 1.55 18.94
N GLY A 365 -23.58 2.46 18.91
CA GLY A 365 -24.58 2.62 19.97
C GLY A 365 -24.13 3.50 21.13
N LEU A 366 -23.02 4.25 21.00
CA LEU A 366 -22.61 5.21 22.04
C LEU A 366 -23.41 6.50 21.90
N GLY A 367 -24.25 6.79 22.90
CA GLY A 367 -25.01 8.03 22.98
C GLY A 367 -24.12 9.24 23.30
N SER A 368 -24.66 10.45 23.16
CA SER A 368 -23.91 11.70 23.34
C SER A 368 -23.21 11.81 24.70
N GLU A 369 -23.86 11.39 25.79
CA GLU A 369 -23.24 11.41 27.13
C GLU A 369 -22.03 10.48 27.23
N GLN A 370 -22.12 9.28 26.65
CA GLN A 370 -21.01 8.32 26.63
C GLN A 370 -19.85 8.81 25.75
N GLN A 371 -20.16 9.46 24.62
CA GLN A 371 -19.15 10.09 23.79
C GLN A 371 -18.43 11.23 24.54
N ASN A 372 -19.19 12.08 25.23
CA ASN A 372 -18.60 13.16 26.02
C ASN A 372 -17.75 12.62 27.17
N ALA A 373 -18.19 11.57 27.86
CA ALA A 373 -17.38 10.90 28.88
C ALA A 373 -16.07 10.31 28.31
N LEU A 374 -16.12 9.75 27.09
CA LEU A 374 -14.92 9.29 26.38
C LEU A 374 -13.97 10.45 26.08
N PHE A 375 -14.48 11.58 25.60
CA PHE A 375 -13.68 12.75 25.28
C PHE A 375 -13.11 13.43 26.53
N GLN A 376 -13.81 13.37 27.67
CA GLN A 376 -13.33 13.85 28.96
C GLN A 376 -12.09 13.10 29.46
N VAL A 377 -11.89 11.83 29.06
CA VAL A 377 -10.68 11.07 29.39
C VAL A 377 -9.48 11.54 28.55
N LEU A 378 -9.73 12.16 27.40
CA LEU A 378 -8.70 12.62 26.47
C LEU A 378 -8.27 14.07 26.71
N SER A 379 -9.21 14.92 27.12
CA SER A 379 -8.98 16.31 27.54
C SER A 379 -8.21 16.37 28.85
#